data_AF-A0A9W7W3E4-F1
#
_entry.id   AF-A0A9W7W3E4-F1
#
_cell.length_a   1.000
_cell.length_b   1.000
_cell.length_c   1.000
_cell.angle_alpha   90.00
_cell.angle_beta   90.00
_cell.angle_gamma   90.00
#
_symmetry.space_group_name_H-M   'P 1'
#
loop_
_entity.id
_entity.type
_entity.pdbx_description
1 polymer ?
#
loop_
_entity_poly.entity_id
_entity_poly.type
_entity_poly.pdbx_seq_one_letter_code
_entity_poly.pdbx_strand_id
1 'polypeptide(L)'
;MPEPSRLVALDQLSTLDAGSKVRFLGCVHSYDGNNAVLVLRAHYPVTSPDAPTALVHLENILESMKHDLLGVGSWLNVVGSIMPQSKPQARQGHRSRKHEGQATFVEATLVWSAGAIKLEKYEEAVKDVQSTAKVIPP
;
A
#
# COMPACT_ATOMS: atom_id res chain seq x y z
N MET A 1 15.97 -5.18 18.04
CA MET A 1 16.30 -4.88 16.62
C MET A 1 15.00 -4.53 15.91
N PRO A 2 14.98 -3.53 15.02
CA PRO A 2 13.76 -3.21 14.28
C PRO A 2 13.35 -4.40 13.42
N GLU A 3 12.05 -4.69 13.36
CA GLU A 3 11.54 -5.79 12.54
C GLU A 3 11.86 -5.53 11.05
N PRO A 4 12.33 -6.55 10.30
CA PRO A 4 12.51 -6.44 8.86
C PRO A 4 11.15 -6.34 8.17
N SER A 5 11.05 -5.49 7.15
CA SER A 5 9.82 -5.40 6.35
C SER A 5 9.64 -6.63 5.46
N ARG A 6 8.41 -7.15 5.37
CA ARG A 6 8.05 -8.26 4.47
C ARG A 6 7.68 -7.74 3.08
N LEU A 7 8.34 -8.22 2.03
CA LEU A 7 7.96 -7.91 0.64
C LEU A 7 6.68 -8.67 0.27
N VAL A 8 5.62 -7.93 -0.04
CA VAL A 8 4.28 -8.48 -0.32
C VAL A 8 3.63 -7.81 -1.52
N ALA A 9 2.75 -8.56 -2.18
CA ALA A 9 1.87 -8.01 -3.19
C ALA A 9 0.76 -7.17 -2.52
N LEU A 10 0.18 -6.22 -3.25
CA LEU A 10 -0.80 -5.29 -2.70
C LEU A 10 -2.09 -6.01 -2.24
N ASP A 11 -2.50 -7.06 -2.95
CA ASP A 11 -3.64 -7.92 -2.61
C ASP A 11 -3.44 -8.75 -1.33
N GLN A 12 -2.18 -9.00 -0.94
CA GLN A 12 -1.85 -9.72 0.28
C GLN A 12 -1.95 -8.84 1.53
N LEU A 13 -2.01 -7.51 1.39
CA LEU A 13 -1.98 -6.59 2.54
C LEU A 13 -3.13 -6.83 3.52
N SER A 14 -4.33 -7.15 3.02
CA SER A 14 -5.50 -7.39 3.87
C SER A 14 -5.44 -8.69 4.68
N THR A 15 -4.50 -9.59 4.33
CA THR A 15 -4.33 -10.90 4.99
C THR A 15 -3.34 -10.87 6.14
N LEU A 16 -2.67 -9.74 6.36
CA LEU A 16 -1.61 -9.58 7.34
C LEU A 16 -2.11 -8.88 8.60
N ASP A 17 -1.51 -9.21 9.73
CA ASP A 17 -1.91 -8.67 11.03
C ASP A 17 -1.54 -7.20 11.18
N ALA A 18 -2.34 -6.46 11.95
CA ALA A 18 -2.00 -5.11 12.36
C ALA A 18 -0.65 -5.08 13.09
N GLY A 19 0.15 -4.04 12.83
CA GLY A 19 1.53 -3.91 13.29
C GLY A 19 2.56 -4.56 12.38
N SER A 20 2.15 -5.46 11.46
CA SER A 20 3.09 -6.09 10.52
C SER A 20 3.80 -5.05 9.66
N LYS A 21 5.13 -5.11 9.64
CA LYS A 21 5.94 -4.24 8.78
C LYS A 21 6.01 -4.81 7.37
N VAL A 22 5.56 -4.04 6.39
CA VAL A 22 5.42 -4.45 5.00
C VAL A 22 6.25 -3.58 4.06
N ARG A 23 6.61 -4.16 2.92
CA ARG A 23 7.12 -3.47 1.75
C ARG A 23 6.29 -3.92 0.55
N PHE A 24 5.73 -2.98 -0.18
CA PHE A 24 4.92 -3.28 -1.36
C PHE A 24 5.07 -2.21 -2.42
N LEU A 25 4.64 -2.54 -3.64
CA LEU A 25 4.54 -1.63 -4.77
C LEU A 25 3.08 -1.23 -4.96
N GLY A 26 2.84 0.05 -5.27
CA GLY A 26 1.52 0.54 -5.61
C GLY A 26 1.56 1.68 -6.61
N CYS A 27 0.52 1.77 -7.44
CA CYS A 27 0.30 2.88 -8.36
C CYS A 27 -0.59 3.93 -7.70
N VAL A 28 -0.18 5.19 -7.78
CA VAL A 28 -0.92 6.32 -7.22
C VAL A 28 -2.23 6.51 -7.98
N HIS A 29 -3.33 6.38 -7.24
CA HIS A 29 -4.67 6.64 -7.76
C HIS A 29 -5.14 8.07 -7.43
N SER A 30 -4.91 8.50 -6.19
CA SER A 30 -5.22 9.85 -5.71
C SER A 30 -4.45 10.17 -4.44
N TYR A 31 -4.30 11.45 -4.14
CA TYR A 31 -3.72 11.96 -2.90
C TYR A 31 -4.67 12.97 -2.26
N ASP A 32 -4.97 12.79 -0.98
CA ASP A 32 -5.71 13.74 -0.16
C ASP A 32 -4.72 14.53 0.72
N GLY A 33 -4.45 15.78 0.33
CA GLY A 33 -3.54 16.66 1.04
C GLY A 33 -4.03 17.16 2.39
N ASN A 34 -5.34 17.08 2.68
CA ASN A 34 -5.87 17.51 3.97
C ASN A 34 -5.61 16.46 5.06
N ASN A 35 -5.67 15.19 4.68
CA ASN A 35 -5.50 14.06 5.59
C ASN A 35 -4.13 13.36 5.43
N ALA A 36 -3.28 13.86 4.52
CA ALA A 36 -2.01 13.23 4.14
C ALA A 36 -2.15 11.74 3.76
N VAL A 37 -3.23 11.39 3.07
CA VAL A 37 -3.53 10.00 2.68
C VAL A 37 -3.30 9.80 1.18
N LEU A 38 -2.48 8.82 0.84
CA LEU A 38 -2.21 8.37 -0.52
C LEU A 38 -2.97 7.08 -0.81
N VAL A 39 -3.77 7.08 -1.87
CA VAL A 39 -4.53 5.91 -2.33
C VAL A 39 -3.71 5.18 -3.36
N LEU A 40 -3.25 3.97 -3.03
CA LEU A 40 -2.46 3.12 -3.92
C LEU A 40 -3.26 1.90 -4.36
N ARG A 41 -3.12 1.52 -5.63
CA ARG A 41 -3.77 0.36 -6.23
C ARG A 41 -2.79 -0.44 -7.09
N ALA A 42 -3.16 -1.67 -7.41
CA ALA A 42 -2.31 -2.59 -8.16
C ALA A 42 -2.19 -2.24 -9.66
N HIS A 43 -3.07 -1.40 -10.22
CA HIS A 43 -3.06 -1.02 -11.63
C HIS A 43 -3.76 0.32 -11.86
N TYR A 44 -3.48 0.95 -13.00
CA TYR A 44 -4.17 2.14 -13.49
C TYR A 44 -4.36 2.03 -15.02
N PRO A 45 -5.52 2.42 -15.58
CA PRO A 45 -6.75 2.77 -14.87
C PRO A 45 -7.38 1.55 -14.21
N VAL A 46 -8.10 1.77 -13.11
CA VAL A 46 -8.74 0.69 -12.35
C VAL A 46 -10.04 0.32 -13.03
N THR A 47 -10.19 -0.94 -13.42
CA THR A 47 -11.37 -1.43 -14.16
C THR A 47 -12.38 -2.15 -13.26
N SER A 48 -11.99 -2.54 -12.04
CA SER A 48 -12.83 -3.25 -11.07
C SER A 48 -13.04 -2.46 -9.77
N PRO A 49 -14.27 -2.37 -9.23
CA PRO A 49 -14.54 -1.72 -7.95
C PRO A 49 -13.89 -2.44 -6.75
N ASP A 50 -13.63 -3.74 -6.87
CA ASP A 50 -13.07 -4.59 -5.80
C ASP A 50 -11.55 -4.69 -5.85
N ALA A 51 -10.90 -3.83 -6.65
CA ALA A 51 -9.46 -3.82 -6.77
C ALA A 51 -8.81 -3.56 -5.39
N PRO A 52 -7.82 -4.38 -5.00
CA PRO A 52 -7.07 -4.19 -3.77
C PRO A 52 -6.56 -2.75 -3.65
N THR A 53 -6.81 -2.14 -2.48
CA THR A 53 -6.52 -0.73 -2.24
C THR A 53 -5.75 -0.58 -0.94
N ALA A 54 -4.65 0.16 -0.98
CA ALA A 54 -3.92 0.58 0.21
C ALA A 54 -4.15 2.07 0.46
N LEU A 55 -4.56 2.41 1.68
CA LEU A 55 -4.69 3.77 2.17
C LEU A 55 -3.45 4.08 3.01
N VAL A 56 -2.51 4.83 2.44
CA VAL A 56 -1.19 5.05 3.01
C VAL A 56 -1.14 6.43 3.67
N HIS A 57 -1.03 6.45 4.99
CA HIS A 57 -0.84 7.67 5.77
C HIS A 57 0.63 8.12 5.66
N LEU A 58 0.83 9.38 5.26
CA LEU A 58 2.15 9.97 5.04
C LEU A 58 2.58 10.94 6.14
N GLU A 59 1.80 11.08 7.22
CA GLU A 59 2.01 12.08 8.29
C GLU A 59 3.46 12.14 8.80
N ASN A 60 4.08 10.98 9.03
CA ASN A 60 5.43 10.89 9.58
C ASN A 60 6.56 11.21 8.58
N ILE A 61 6.25 11.30 7.28
CA ILE A 61 7.25 11.47 6.22
C ILE A 61 6.95 12.63 5.27
N LEU A 62 5.86 13.36 5.51
CA LEU A 62 5.33 14.38 4.60
C LEU A 62 6.36 15.46 4.25
N GLU A 63 7.14 15.92 5.22
CA GLU A 63 8.19 16.95 5.04
C GLU A 63 9.29 16.52 4.06
N SER A 64 9.49 15.20 3.90
CA SER A 64 10.50 14.63 3.01
C SER A 64 9.95 14.24 1.63
N MET A 65 8.64 14.36 1.42
CA MET A 65 7.99 13.94 0.17
C MET A 65 8.17 14.97 -0.94
N LYS A 66 8.53 14.49 -2.12
CA LYS A 66 8.54 15.30 -3.35
C LYS A 66 7.16 15.23 -4.01
N HIS A 67 6.66 16.38 -4.49
CA HIS A 67 5.34 16.47 -5.13
C HIS A 67 5.17 15.52 -6.33
N ASP A 68 6.22 15.30 -7.13
CA ASP A 68 6.17 14.43 -8.30
C ASP A 68 5.87 12.96 -7.94
N LEU A 69 6.19 12.53 -6.71
CA LEU A 69 5.87 11.18 -6.23
C LEU A 69 4.36 11.00 -6.03
N LEU A 70 3.62 12.07 -5.76
CA LEU A 70 2.20 12.05 -5.44
C LEU A 70 1.31 12.16 -6.69
N GLY A 71 1.92 12.24 -7.88
CA GLY A 71 1.20 12.30 -9.15
C GLY A 71 0.46 11.00 -9.48
N VAL A 72 -0.77 11.12 -9.99
CA VAL A 72 -1.56 9.98 -10.45
C VAL A 72 -0.81 9.20 -11.54
N GLY A 73 -0.80 7.87 -11.43
CA GLY A 73 -0.08 6.99 -12.35
C GLY A 73 1.38 6.73 -11.97
N SER A 74 1.93 7.46 -10.99
CA SER A 74 3.27 7.18 -10.45
C SER A 74 3.30 5.85 -9.72
N TRP A 75 4.34 5.06 -9.98
CA TRP A 75 4.61 3.82 -9.26
C TRP A 75 5.53 4.08 -8.09
N LEU A 76 5.12 3.63 -6.89
CA LEU A 76 5.84 3.86 -5.65
C LEU A 76 6.10 2.56 -4.92
N ASN A 77 7.30 2.43 -4.38
CA ASN A 77 7.58 1.49 -3.31
C ASN A 77 7.25 2.15 -1.98
N VAL A 78 6.57 1.40 -1.11
CA VAL A 78 6.19 1.83 0.24
C VAL A 78 6.74 0.84 1.24
N VAL A 79 7.33 1.35 2.32
CA VAL A 79 7.59 0.61 3.55
C VAL A 79 6.79 1.25 4.67
N GLY A 80 6.05 0.44 5.41
CA GLY A 80 5.19 0.91 6.47
C GLY A 80 4.66 -0.23 7.34
N SER A 81 3.87 0.13 8.33
CA SER A 81 3.22 -0.83 9.22
C SER A 81 1.72 -0.83 8.99
N ILE A 82 1.11 -2.02 9.01
CA ILE A 82 -0.35 -2.14 8.88
C ILE A 82 -0.99 -1.53 10.12
N MET A 83 -1.90 -0.59 9.91
CA MET A 83 -2.62 0.04 11.01
C MET A 83 -3.75 -0.88 11.48
N PRO A 84 -4.08 -0.87 12.78
CA PRO A 84 -5.28 -1.54 13.27
C PRO A 84 -6.50 -1.00 12.51
N GLN A 85 -7.29 -1.90 11.92
CA GLN A 85 -8.60 -1.51 11.41
C GLN A 85 -9.44 -1.08 12.61
N SER A 86 -9.57 0.23 12.82
CA SER A 86 -10.58 0.76 13.71
C SER A 86 -11.90 0.29 13.14
N LYS A 87 -12.62 -0.60 13.86
CA LYS A 87 -13.96 -1.04 13.47
C LYS A 87 -14.74 0.20 13.01
N PRO A 88 -15.47 0.16 11.87
CA PRO A 88 -16.19 1.33 11.42
C PRO A 88 -17.15 1.74 12.52
N GLN A 89 -16.82 2.82 13.23
CA GLN A 89 -17.82 3.52 14.01
C GLN A 89 -18.83 3.97 12.99
N ALA A 90 -20.06 3.46 13.12
CA ALA A 90 -21.21 3.89 12.37
C ALA A 90 -21.42 5.39 12.59
N ARG A 91 -20.70 6.23 11.84
CA ARG A 91 -20.97 7.65 11.73
C ARG A 91 -21.62 7.84 10.37
N GLN A 92 -22.95 7.82 10.43
CA GLN A 92 -23.83 8.34 9.41
C GLN A 92 -23.35 9.74 8.98
N GLY A 93 -23.16 9.94 7.68
CA GLY A 93 -22.79 11.25 7.14
C GLY A 93 -22.34 11.17 5.68
N HIS A 94 -23.32 11.06 4.78
CA HIS A 94 -23.28 11.39 3.35
C HIS A 94 -22.02 11.11 2.48
N ARG A 95 -22.24 10.25 1.47
CA ARG A 95 -21.50 10.11 0.18
C ARG A 95 -20.07 9.57 0.35
N SER A 96 -19.81 8.26 0.30
CA SER A 96 -19.65 7.51 -0.97
C SER A 96 -19.53 6.00 -0.72
N ARG A 97 -20.66 5.28 -0.56
CA ARG A 97 -20.71 3.82 -0.35
C ARG A 97 -20.55 3.02 -1.66
N LYS A 98 -19.42 3.10 -2.35
CA LYS A 98 -19.21 2.30 -3.58
C LYS A 98 -17.82 1.73 -3.84
N HIS A 99 -16.88 1.85 -2.90
CA HIS A 99 -15.51 1.33 -3.06
C HIS A 99 -15.00 0.57 -1.82
N GLU A 100 -15.85 -0.23 -1.17
CA GLU A 100 -15.38 -1.18 -0.15
C GLU A 100 -14.91 -2.49 -0.82
N GLY A 101 -13.94 -2.38 -1.73
CA GLY A 101 -12.93 -3.42 -1.83
C GLY A 101 -12.08 -3.37 -0.55
N GLN A 102 -11.52 -4.49 -0.08
CA GLN A 102 -10.70 -4.54 1.14
C GLN A 102 -9.61 -3.45 1.14
N ALA A 103 -9.88 -2.33 1.80
CA ALA A 103 -8.92 -1.24 1.96
C ALA A 103 -8.07 -1.54 3.18
N THR A 104 -6.76 -1.62 2.99
CA THR A 104 -5.80 -1.79 4.08
C THR A 104 -5.14 -0.46 4.39
N PHE A 105 -5.15 -0.06 5.66
CA PHE A 105 -4.50 1.15 6.14
C PHE A 105 -3.04 0.86 6.48
N VAL A 106 -2.14 1.71 6.01
CA VAL A 106 -0.69 1.58 6.24
C VAL A 106 -0.13 2.91 6.70
N GLU A 107 0.61 2.90 7.80
CA GLU A 107 1.40 4.05 8.24
C GLU A 107 2.78 3.98 7.57
N ALA A 108 3.09 4.94 6.70
CA ALA A 108 4.33 4.94 5.94
C ALA A 108 5.52 5.41 6.79
N THR A 109 6.66 4.76 6.55
CA THR A 109 7.97 5.12 7.13
C THR A 109 9.00 5.43 6.04
N LEU A 110 8.80 4.93 4.82
CA LEU A 110 9.63 5.23 3.67
C LEU A 110 8.83 5.08 2.37
N VAL A 111 8.94 6.05 1.47
CA VAL A 111 8.31 6.02 0.14
C VAL A 111 9.31 6.50 -0.90
N TRP A 112 9.39 5.80 -2.03
CA TRP A 112 10.23 6.23 -3.15
C TRP A 112 9.66 5.78 -4.51
N SER A 113 10.03 6.51 -5.56
CA SER A 113 9.62 6.18 -6.93
C SER A 113 10.17 4.82 -7.35
N ALA A 114 9.33 4.01 -7.98
CA ALA A 114 9.74 2.80 -8.68
C ALA A 114 10.14 3.08 -10.14
N GLY A 115 9.92 4.31 -10.62
CA GLY A 115 10.18 4.69 -12.01
C GLY A 115 9.41 3.85 -13.02
N ALA A 116 10.02 3.60 -14.17
CA ALA A 116 9.49 2.69 -15.18
C ALA A 116 9.68 1.23 -14.73
N ILE A 117 8.61 0.63 -14.21
CA ILE A 117 8.62 -0.75 -13.71
C ILE A 117 7.90 -1.70 -14.67
N LYS A 118 8.47 -2.89 -14.87
CA LYS A 118 7.81 -3.99 -15.56
C LYS A 118 7.05 -4.82 -14.52
N LEU A 119 5.75 -4.57 -14.40
CA LEU A 119 4.92 -5.12 -13.32
C LEU A 119 4.97 -6.64 -13.24
N GLU A 120 4.88 -7.34 -14.37
CA GLU A 120 4.95 -8.81 -14.44
C GLU A 120 6.25 -9.35 -13.81
N LYS A 121 7.40 -8.76 -14.15
CA LYS A 121 8.70 -9.15 -13.58
C LYS A 121 8.80 -8.85 -12.09
N TYR A 122 8.17 -7.78 -11.63
CA TYR A 122 8.12 -7.44 -10.21
C TYR A 122 7.31 -8.49 -9.45
N GLU A 123 6.13 -8.85 -9.95
CA GLU A 123 5.27 -9.85 -9.32
C GLU A 123 5.93 -11.24 -9.28
N GLU A 124 6.64 -11.64 -10.34
CA GLU A 124 7.48 -12.84 -10.36
C GLU A 124 8.55 -12.80 -9.28
N ALA A 125 9.28 -11.68 -9.16
CA ALA A 125 10.31 -11.52 -8.14
C ALA A 125 9.75 -11.55 -6.71
N VAL A 126 8.56 -10.98 -6.47
CA VAL A 126 7.88 -11.07 -5.17
C VAL A 126 7.59 -12.53 -4.83
N LYS A 127 7.06 -13.30 -5.79
CA LYS A 127 6.76 -14.73 -5.59
C LYS A 127 8.03 -15.53 -5.30
N ASP A 128 9.11 -15.28 -6.04
CA ASP A 128 10.40 -15.97 -5.86
C ASP A 128 11.05 -15.71 -4.48
N VAL A 129 11.02 -14.44 -4.04
CA VAL A 129 11.49 -14.06 -2.69
C VAL A 129 10.66 -14.75 -1.62
N GLN A 130 9.33 -14.80 -1.80
CA GLN A 130 8.43 -15.46 -0.85
C GLN A 130 8.60 -16.98 -0.83
N SER A 131 8.86 -17.64 -1.97
CA SER A 131 9.17 -19.07 -2.00
C SER A 131 10.48 -19.37 -1.28
N THR A 132 11.53 -18.56 -1.49
CA THR A 132 12.82 -18.77 -0.84
C THR A 132 12.74 -18.57 0.67
N ALA A 133 11.99 -17.56 1.13
CA ALA A 133 11.80 -17.30 2.56
C ALA A 133 11.00 -18.41 3.28
N LYS A 134 10.12 -19.14 2.57
CA LYS A 134 9.40 -20.31 3.10
C LYS A 134 10.27 -21.57 3.19
N VAL A 135 11.43 -21.59 2.52
CA VAL A 135 12.29 -22.78 2.39
C VAL A 135 13.37 -22.86 3.47
N ILE A 136 13.45 -21.91 4.42
CA ILE A 136 14.37 -22.02 5.56
C ILE A 136 13.76 -23.01 6.59
N PRO A 137 14.29 -24.24 6.75
CA PRO A 137 13.85 -25.16 7.79
C PRO A 137 14.53 -24.80 9.13
N PRO A 138 14.00 -25.30 10.27
CA PRO A 138 14.55 -25.06 11.61
C PRO A 138 15.95 -25.65 11.82
#